data_AF-A0A3L7Y1V0-F1
#
_entry.id   AF-A0A3L7Y1V0-F1
#
_cell.length_a   1.000
_cell.length_b   1.000
_cell.length_c   1.000
_cell.angle_alpha   90.00
_cell.angle_beta   90.00
_cell.angle_gamma   90.00
#
_symmetry.space_group_name_H-M   'P 1'
#
loop_
_entity.id
_entity.type
_entity.pdbx_description
1 polymer ?
#
loop_
_entity_poly.entity_id
_entity_poly.type
_entity_poly.pdbx_seq_one_letter_code
_entity_poly.pdbx_strand_id
1 'polypeptide(L)'
;MKLRERIRHLQVHPLKLATDWVSALVAAAMLWQHALAYGLVVAALPSMLVSLALFWRADASAFVRTALGRYMLRNNTPAMEGVRFCGLLVLWTGAWLGWWWLLWAGLAVHVGGWLAGMWPVRRRAAA
;
A
#
# COMPACT_ATOMS: atom_id res chain seq x y z
N MET A 1 7.54 -16.51 17.00
CA MET A 1 7.01 -16.16 15.65
C MET A 1 8.11 -16.33 14.62
N LYS A 2 7.83 -16.90 13.44
CA LYS A 2 8.83 -16.97 12.36
C LYS A 2 9.06 -15.56 11.80
N LEU A 3 10.30 -15.23 11.38
CA LEU A 3 10.66 -13.90 10.85
C LEU A 3 9.70 -13.43 9.74
N ARG A 4 9.28 -14.35 8.85
CA ARG A 4 8.31 -14.09 7.78
C ARG A 4 6.93 -13.66 8.29
N GLU A 5 6.42 -14.26 9.37
CA GLU A 5 5.15 -13.87 9.98
C GLU A 5 5.26 -12.48 10.60
N ARG A 6 6.40 -12.19 11.24
CA ARG A 6 6.67 -10.87 11.82
C ARG A 6 6.67 -9.77 10.75
N ILE A 7 7.37 -10.00 9.64
CA ILE A 7 7.40 -9.06 8.51
C ILE A 7 5.99 -8.85 7.95
N ARG A 8 5.21 -9.92 7.77
CA ARG A 8 3.84 -9.82 7.26
C ARG A 8 2.92 -9.02 8.20
N HIS A 9 3.04 -9.22 9.52
CA HIS A 9 2.26 -8.43 10.48
C HIS A 9 2.65 -6.94 10.46
N LEU A 10 3.94 -6.62 10.26
CA LEU A 10 4.42 -5.25 10.15
C LEU A 10 3.88 -4.55 8.90
N GLN A 11 3.73 -5.25 7.78
CA GLN A 11 3.19 -4.69 6.54
C GLN A 11 1.72 -4.24 6.66
N VAL A 12 0.94 -4.86 7.55
CA VAL A 12 -0.47 -4.49 7.79
C VAL A 12 -0.65 -3.51 8.95
N HIS A 13 0.45 -2.99 9.51
CA HIS A 13 0.37 -2.06 10.62
C HIS A 13 -0.31 -0.74 10.19
N PRO A 14 -1.29 -0.21 10.95
CA PRO A 14 -2.04 0.99 10.56
C PRO A 14 -1.14 2.20 10.27
N LEU A 15 -0.10 2.39 11.09
CA LEU A 15 0.87 3.48 10.89
C LEU A 15 1.59 3.36 9.54
N LYS A 16 2.01 2.14 9.17
CA LYS A 16 2.70 1.87 7.91
C LYS A 16 1.79 2.22 6.73
N LEU A 17 0.54 1.75 6.78
CA LEU A 17 -0.46 2.02 5.76
C LEU A 17 -0.77 3.52 5.63
N ALA A 18 -0.96 4.21 6.74
CA ALA A 18 -1.18 5.66 6.74
C ALA A 18 0.01 6.40 6.10
N THR A 19 1.24 6.03 6.48
CA THR A 19 2.44 6.59 5.90
C THR A 19 2.53 6.33 4.40
N ASP A 20 2.25 5.11 3.94
CA ASP A 20 2.31 4.77 2.51
C ASP A 20 1.29 5.59 1.69
N TRP A 21 0.07 5.75 2.19
CA TRP A 21 -0.97 6.57 1.56
C TRP A 21 -0.59 8.05 1.48
N VAL A 22 -0.18 8.64 2.60
CA VAL A 22 0.20 10.05 2.66
C VAL A 22 1.42 10.30 1.77
N SER A 23 2.41 9.43 1.83
CA SER A 23 3.64 9.52 1.03
C SER A 23 3.33 9.47 -0.48
N ALA A 24 2.44 8.57 -0.89
CA ALA A 24 2.03 8.45 -2.28
C ALA A 24 1.32 9.72 -2.81
N LEU A 25 0.44 10.32 -2.00
CA LEU A 25 -0.27 11.55 -2.35
C LEU A 25 0.67 12.77 -2.40
N VAL A 26 1.56 12.91 -1.41
CA VAL A 26 2.55 14.00 -1.40
C VAL A 26 3.51 13.84 -2.57
N ALA A 27 3.98 12.62 -2.86
CA ALA A 27 4.80 12.35 -4.04
C ALA A 27 4.08 12.75 -5.34
N ALA A 28 2.78 12.47 -5.46
CA ALA A 28 1.99 12.91 -6.61
C ALA A 28 1.92 14.44 -6.72
N ALA A 29 1.72 15.16 -5.62
CA ALA A 29 1.72 16.62 -5.60
C ALA A 29 3.10 17.22 -5.99
N MET A 30 4.19 16.55 -5.63
CA MET A 30 5.54 16.94 -6.05
C MET A 30 5.81 16.64 -7.52
N LEU A 31 5.34 15.49 -8.02
CA LEU A 31 5.45 15.12 -9.43
C LEU A 31 4.64 16.04 -10.34
N TRP A 32 3.48 16.52 -9.87
CA TRP A 32 2.71 17.57 -10.54
C TRP A 32 3.51 18.87 -10.73
N GLN A 33 4.42 19.17 -9.80
CA GLN A 33 5.33 20.31 -9.86
C GLN A 33 6.66 19.97 -10.57
N HIS A 34 6.72 18.81 -11.25
CA HIS A 34 7.93 18.28 -11.89
C HIS A 34 9.15 18.09 -10.98
N ALA A 35 8.94 17.99 -9.66
CA ALA A 35 9.99 17.78 -8.67
C ALA A 35 10.32 16.28 -8.49
N LEU A 36 10.82 15.63 -9.56
CA LEU A 36 10.99 14.17 -9.62
C LEU A 36 11.80 13.57 -8.47
N ALA A 37 12.99 14.12 -8.19
CA ALA A 37 13.86 13.60 -7.14
C ALA A 37 13.19 13.61 -5.77
N TYR A 38 12.54 14.72 -5.41
CA TYR A 38 11.82 14.84 -4.15
C TYR A 38 10.59 13.93 -4.10
N GLY A 39 9.83 13.83 -5.20
CA GLY A 39 8.70 12.92 -5.30
C GLY A 39 9.09 11.46 -5.05
N LEU A 40 10.21 11.01 -5.63
CA LEU A 40 10.73 9.66 -5.41
C LEU A 40 11.22 9.45 -3.98
N VAL A 41 11.92 10.43 -3.40
CA VAL A 41 12.36 10.38 -2.00
C VAL A 41 11.16 10.27 -1.07
N VAL A 42 10.14 11.10 -1.25
CA VAL A 42 8.93 11.06 -0.41
C VAL A 42 8.13 9.78 -0.64
N ALA A 43 8.08 9.24 -1.86
CA ALA A 43 7.40 7.97 -2.12
C ALA A 43 8.02 6.78 -1.37
N ALA A 44 9.35 6.76 -1.18
CA ALA A 44 10.06 5.61 -0.63
C ALA A 44 10.50 5.79 0.83
N LEU A 45 11.10 6.92 1.17
CA LEU A 45 11.83 7.10 2.42
C LEU A 45 10.95 7.00 3.68
N PRO A 46 9.78 7.67 3.78
CA PRO A 46 8.94 7.59 4.97
C PRO A 46 8.46 6.15 5.21
N SER A 47 8.08 5.48 4.13
CA SER A 47 7.67 4.08 4.09
C SER A 47 8.78 3.17 4.67
N MET A 48 10.03 3.34 4.24
CA MET A 48 11.18 2.58 4.73
C MET A 48 11.48 2.85 6.21
N LEU A 49 11.46 4.12 6.63
CA LEU A 49 11.72 4.53 8.01
C LEU A 49 10.68 3.96 8.98
N VAL A 50 9.41 4.00 8.61
CA VAL A 50 8.33 3.42 9.43
C VAL A 50 8.46 1.89 9.49
N SER A 51 8.75 1.22 8.38
CA SER A 51 9.02 -0.23 8.40
C SER A 51 10.16 -0.58 9.35
N LEU A 52 11.27 0.17 9.31
CA LEU A 52 12.42 -0.04 10.17
C LEU A 52 12.06 0.20 11.65
N ALA A 53 11.42 1.33 11.95
CA ALA A 53 11.00 1.67 13.31
C ALA A 53 10.05 0.61 13.91
N LEU A 54 9.07 0.15 13.13
CA LEU A 54 8.12 -0.87 13.57
C LEU A 54 8.79 -2.23 13.75
N PHE A 55 9.78 -2.59 12.92
CA PHE A 55 10.54 -3.85 13.08
C PHE A 55 11.21 -3.96 14.46
N TRP A 56 11.67 -2.84 15.02
CA TRP A 56 12.34 -2.82 16.32
C TRP A 56 11.36 -2.66 17.49
N ARG A 57 10.29 -1.88 17.34
CA ARG A 57 9.50 -1.40 18.49
C ARG A 57 8.04 -1.83 18.53
N ALA A 58 7.49 -2.37 17.46
CA ALA A 58 6.04 -2.61 17.38
C ALA A 58 5.68 -4.10 17.41
N ASP A 59 4.68 -4.41 18.23
CA ASP A 59 3.94 -5.67 18.14
C ASP A 59 2.62 -5.44 17.39
N ALA A 60 2.59 -5.88 16.13
CA ALA A 60 1.39 -5.84 15.30
C ALA A 60 0.39 -6.96 15.65
N SER A 61 0.69 -7.86 16.60
CA SER A 61 -0.16 -8.99 16.98
C SER A 61 -1.55 -8.54 17.46
N ALA A 62 -1.64 -7.44 18.22
CA ALA A 62 -2.90 -6.92 18.73
C ALA A 62 -3.83 -6.46 17.59
N PHE A 63 -3.29 -5.74 16.59
CA PHE A 63 -4.07 -5.29 15.44
C PHE A 63 -4.53 -6.46 14.57
N VAL A 64 -3.64 -7.43 14.32
CA VAL A 64 -3.93 -8.61 13.49
C VAL A 64 -5.05 -9.48 14.08
N ARG A 65 -5.27 -9.42 15.40
CA ARG A 65 -6.38 -10.13 16.06
C ARG A 65 -7.76 -9.50 15.81
N THR A 66 -7.83 -8.25 15.38
CA THR A 66 -9.10 -7.57 15.04
C THR A 66 -9.69 -8.09 13.72
N ALA A 67 -10.98 -7.84 13.47
CA ALA A 67 -11.62 -8.20 12.21
C ALA A 67 -10.94 -7.52 11.00
N LEU A 68 -10.62 -6.23 11.13
CA LEU A 68 -9.93 -5.46 10.10
C LEU A 68 -8.49 -5.95 9.87
N GLY A 69 -7.74 -6.23 10.94
CA GLY A 69 -6.38 -6.76 10.83
C GLY A 69 -6.33 -8.13 10.15
N ARG A 70 -7.25 -9.04 10.48
CA ARG A 70 -7.39 -10.33 9.79
C ARG A 70 -7.75 -10.16 8.32
N TYR A 71 -8.65 -9.24 8.01
CA TYR A 71 -9.01 -8.88 6.64
C TYR A 71 -7.80 -8.39 5.85
N MET A 72 -7.07 -7.41 6.40
CA MET A 72 -5.88 -6.85 5.77
C MET A 72 -4.82 -7.92 5.56
N LEU A 73 -4.57 -8.78 6.55
CA LEU A 73 -3.60 -9.87 6.42
C LEU A 73 -3.97 -10.89 5.32
N ARG A 74 -5.26 -11.16 5.16
CA ARG A 74 -5.78 -12.02 4.09
C ARG A 74 -5.64 -11.38 2.72
N ASN A 75 -5.91 -10.08 2.61
CA ASN A 75 -5.86 -9.35 1.34
C ASN A 75 -4.42 -8.97 0.93
N ASN A 76 -3.49 -8.87 1.87
CA ASN A 76 -2.10 -8.47 1.63
C ASN A 76 -1.27 -9.61 1.00
N THR A 77 -1.67 -10.03 -0.19
CA THR A 77 -0.96 -11.00 -1.04
C THR A 77 0.03 -10.27 -1.95
N PRO A 78 1.12 -10.93 -2.40
CA PRO A 78 2.07 -10.31 -3.33
C PRO A 78 1.42 -9.83 -4.64
N ALA A 79 0.44 -10.57 -5.14
CA ALA A 79 -0.31 -10.17 -6.33
C ALA A 79 -1.08 -8.85 -6.11
N MET A 80 -1.77 -8.73 -4.97
CA MET A 80 -2.56 -7.54 -4.66
C MET A 80 -1.67 -6.33 -4.27
N GLU A 81 -0.49 -6.59 -3.71
CA GLU A 81 0.56 -5.58 -3.56
C GLU A 81 1.01 -5.04 -4.93
N GLY A 82 1.25 -5.93 -5.90
CA GLY A 82 1.54 -5.56 -7.28
C GLY A 82 0.45 -4.70 -7.92
N VAL A 83 -0.82 -5.09 -7.78
CA VAL A 83 -1.96 -4.29 -8.30
C VAL A 83 -1.99 -2.89 -7.68
N ARG A 84 -1.85 -2.80 -6.36
CA ARG A 84 -1.82 -1.51 -5.65
C ARG A 84 -0.64 -0.64 -6.10
N PHE A 85 0.53 -1.25 -6.31
CA PHE A 85 1.71 -0.54 -6.81
C PHE A 85 1.52 -0.06 -8.24
N CYS A 86 0.95 -0.87 -9.13
CA CYS A 86 0.59 -0.43 -10.48
C CYS A 86 -0.37 0.77 -10.45
N GLY A 87 -1.37 0.77 -9.56
CA GLY A 87 -2.24 1.92 -9.35
C GLY A 87 -1.48 3.19 -8.97
N LEU A 88 -0.47 3.08 -8.09
CA LEU A 88 0.41 4.20 -7.73
C LEU A 88 1.26 4.69 -8.91
N LEU A 89 1.81 3.78 -9.72
CA LEU A 89 2.56 4.15 -10.92
C LEU A 89 1.70 4.90 -11.93
N VAL A 90 0.46 4.46 -12.15
CA VAL A 90 -0.52 5.16 -13.01
C VAL A 90 -0.82 6.55 -12.45
N LEU A 91 -1.05 6.65 -11.14
CA LEU A 91 -1.29 7.92 -10.45
C LEU A 91 -0.09 8.88 -10.58
N TRP A 92 1.12 8.42 -10.31
CA TRP A 92 2.34 9.22 -10.42
C TRP A 92 2.67 9.63 -11.85
N THR A 93 2.43 8.75 -12.82
CA THR A 93 2.56 9.07 -14.25
C THR A 93 1.54 10.14 -14.65
N GLY A 94 0.29 9.99 -14.21
CA GLY A 94 -0.75 11.00 -14.41
C GLY A 94 -0.39 12.35 -13.81
N ALA A 95 0.19 12.33 -12.61
CA ALA A 95 0.66 13.54 -11.95
C ALA A 95 1.76 14.25 -12.74
N TRP A 96 2.76 13.48 -13.19
CA TRP A 96 3.87 14.00 -13.99
C TRP A 96 3.43 14.56 -15.34
N LEU A 97 2.47 13.92 -16.01
CA LEU A 97 1.95 14.37 -17.31
C LEU A 97 0.91 15.50 -17.21
N GLY A 98 0.46 15.85 -16.01
CA GLY A 98 -0.66 16.79 -15.80
C GLY A 98 -2.03 16.23 -16.21
N TRP A 99 -2.15 14.90 -16.35
CA TRP A 99 -3.37 14.25 -16.85
C TRP A 99 -4.26 13.83 -15.67
N TRP A 100 -5.21 14.69 -15.32
CA TRP A 100 -6.08 14.51 -14.15
C TRP A 100 -6.86 13.19 -14.16
N TRP A 101 -7.23 12.65 -15.32
CA TRP A 101 -7.95 11.38 -15.43
C TRP A 101 -7.09 10.18 -15.03
N LEU A 102 -5.77 10.23 -15.25
CA LEU A 102 -4.84 9.18 -14.80
C LEU A 102 -4.69 9.19 -13.27
N LEU A 103 -4.82 10.35 -12.62
CA LEU A 103 -4.85 10.42 -11.15
C LEU A 103 -6.01 9.59 -10.60
N TRP A 104 -7.21 9.82 -11.12
CA TRP A 104 -8.40 9.08 -10.70
C TRP A 104 -8.34 7.61 -11.08
N ALA A 105 -7.86 7.27 -12.27
CA ALA A 105 -7.70 5.89 -12.70
C ALA A 105 -6.71 5.13 -11.80
N GLY A 106 -5.54 5.71 -11.52
CA GLY A 106 -4.54 5.11 -10.64
C GLY A 106 -5.05 4.96 -9.20
N LEU A 107 -5.74 5.98 -8.68
CA LEU A 107 -6.38 5.94 -7.37
C LEU A 107 -7.45 4.84 -7.31
N ALA A 108 -8.30 4.72 -8.34
CA ALA A 108 -9.33 3.70 -8.43
C ALA A 108 -8.73 2.28 -8.45
N VAL A 109 -7.62 2.06 -9.17
CA VAL A 109 -6.90 0.78 -9.15
C VAL A 109 -6.32 0.49 -7.77
N HIS A 110 -5.69 1.48 -7.13
CA HIS A 110 -5.09 1.31 -5.81
C HIS A 110 -6.14 0.99 -4.74
N VAL A 111 -7.23 1.77 -4.69
CA VAL A 111 -8.38 1.52 -3.80
C VAL A 111 -9.04 0.19 -4.15
N GLY A 112 -9.24 -0.10 -5.43
CA GLY A 112 -9.81 -1.35 -5.92
C GLY A 112 -9.04 -2.58 -5.43
N GLY A 113 -7.70 -2.51 -5.39
CA GLY A 113 -6.88 -3.58 -4.80
C GLY A 113 -7.12 -3.79 -3.30
N TRP A 114 -7.41 -2.72 -2.56
CA TRP A 114 -7.82 -2.83 -1.15
C TRP A 114 -9.21 -3.43 -0.99
N LEU A 115 -10.14 -3.12 -1.90
CA LEU A 115 -11.54 -3.58 -1.86
C LEU A 115 -11.72 -4.98 -2.45
N ALA A 116 -10.82 -5.44 -3.33
CA ALA A 116 -10.89 -6.77 -3.95
C ALA A 116 -10.91 -7.90 -2.92
N GLY A 117 -10.28 -7.70 -1.76
CA GLY A 117 -10.33 -8.66 -0.65
C GLY A 117 -11.70 -8.84 -0.02
N MET A 118 -12.64 -7.91 -0.25
CA MET A 118 -14.03 -7.98 0.22
C MET A 118 -14.84 -8.97 -0.63
N TRP A 119 -14.44 -9.19 -1.88
CA TRP A 119 -15.10 -10.17 -2.73
C TRP A 119 -14.73 -11.59 -2.30
N PRO A 120 -15.70 -12.48 -2.05
CA PRO A 120 -15.40 -13.88 -1.82
C PRO A 120 -14.72 -14.44 -3.07
N VAL A 121 -13.43 -14.76 -2.98
CA VAL A 121 -12.83 -15.65 -3.98
C VAL A 121 -13.58 -16.97 -3.85
N ARG A 122 -14.50 -17.22 -4.79
CA ARG A 122 -15.07 -18.56 -5.01
C ARG A 122 -13.88 -19.49 -5.12
N ARG A 123 -13.59 -20.25 -4.06
CA ARG A 123 -12.68 -21.39 -4.17
C ARG A 123 -13.29 -22.23 -5.28
N ARG A 124 -12.61 -22.35 -6.42
CA ARG A 124 -12.93 -23.43 -7.36
C ARG A 124 -12.79 -24.69 -6.52
N ALA A 125 -13.91 -25.35 -6.25
CA ALA A 125 -13.89 -26.70 -5.72
C ALA A 125 -13.04 -27.50 -6.70
N ALA A 126 -11.87 -27.94 -6.27
CA ALA A 126 -11.17 -28.98 -6.98
C ALA A 126 -12.07 -30.21 -6.89
N ALA A 127 -12.65 -30.58 -8.03
CA ALA A 127 -13.25 -31.89 -8.26
C ALA A 127 -12.13 -32.87 -8.64
#